data_AF-A0A4S4ARC7-F1
#
_entry.id   AF-A0A4S4ARC7-F1
#
_cell.length_a   1.000
_cell.length_b   1.000
_cell.length_c   1.000
_cell.angle_alpha   90.00
_cell.angle_beta   90.00
_cell.angle_gamma   90.00
#
_symmetry.space_group_name_H-M   'P 1'
#
loop_
_entity.id
_entity.type
_entity.pdbx_description
1 polymer ?
#
loop_
_entity_poly.entity_id
_entity_poly.type
_entity_poly.pdbx_seq_one_letter_code
_entity_poly.pdbx_strand_id
1 'polypeptide(L)'
;MAPYHHIMAHFPMGLLFVSFFIILARAFSDSERTRGFDRLLPVLLVAGLLGGVGTFLTGLLIWPSDAVVASPMGRNKVLFAIWAMAAWALVAALRIRGGEQVWQGSRRLPLLFFTLVAAFLLAVTGTLGGYLLGSPSDFSLGLKAAGWDVYHTFYAPTWALGVGVAAALVIAVLGVLGARQKS
;
A
#
# COMPACT_ATOMS: atom_id res chain seq x y z
N MET A 1 -0.06 11.84 24.29
CA MET A 1 -0.29 10.71 23.37
C MET A 1 -0.28 11.12 21.89
N ALA A 2 -0.96 12.20 21.47
CA ALA A 2 -0.98 12.63 20.06
C ALA A 2 0.41 12.89 19.42
N PRO A 3 1.40 13.54 20.07
CA PRO A 3 2.72 13.77 19.47
C PRO A 3 3.50 12.47 19.19
N TYR A 4 3.36 11.47 20.08
CA TYR A 4 3.96 10.14 19.89
C TYR A 4 3.35 9.41 18.70
N HIS A 5 2.03 9.53 18.48
CA HIS A 5 1.40 9.02 17.27
C HIS A 5 1.94 9.70 16.02
N HIS A 6 2.10 11.02 16.00
CA HIS A 6 2.67 11.70 14.83
C HIS A 6 4.10 11.22 14.51
N ILE A 7 4.98 11.11 15.50
CA ILE A 7 6.37 10.66 15.27
C ILE A 7 6.42 9.18 14.86
N MET A 8 5.70 8.30 15.57
CA MET A 8 5.65 6.87 15.23
C MET A 8 4.89 6.58 13.93
N ALA A 9 3.94 7.44 13.54
CA ALA A 9 3.17 7.30 12.31
C ALA A 9 3.92 7.79 11.08
N HIS A 10 4.62 8.93 11.17
CA HIS A 10 5.13 9.58 9.97
C HIS A 10 6.54 9.10 9.62
N PHE A 11 7.41 8.88 10.61
CA PHE A 11 8.81 8.53 10.34
C PHE A 11 8.97 7.10 9.77
N PRO A 12 8.44 6.04 10.40
CA PRO A 12 8.57 4.69 9.88
C PRO A 12 7.79 4.49 8.56
N MET A 13 6.62 5.10 8.41
CA MET A 13 5.84 5.02 7.17
C MET A 13 6.49 5.74 6.00
N GLY A 14 7.27 6.80 6.28
CA GLY A 14 8.10 7.45 5.29
C GLY A 14 9.07 6.48 4.60
N LEU A 15 9.54 5.44 5.31
CA LEU A 15 10.41 4.42 4.74
C LEU A 15 9.73 3.64 3.60
N LEU A 16 8.42 3.40 3.69
CA LEU A 16 7.66 2.75 2.62
C LEU A 16 7.58 3.64 1.37
N PHE A 17 7.43 4.95 1.53
CA PHE A 17 7.50 5.88 0.40
C PHE A 17 8.91 5.98 -0.19
N VAL A 18 9.95 5.95 0.64
CA VAL A 18 11.33 5.84 0.14
C VAL A 18 11.51 4.55 -0.65
N SER A 19 11.01 3.41 -0.15
CA SER A 19 11.00 2.14 -0.88
C SER A 19 10.25 2.24 -2.20
N PHE A 20 9.10 2.92 -2.25
CA PHE A 20 8.36 3.17 -3.48
C PHE A 20 9.23 3.87 -4.54
N PHE A 21 9.91 4.96 -4.18
CA PHE A 21 10.78 5.68 -5.11
C PHE A 21 12.00 4.86 -5.55
N ILE A 22 12.60 4.08 -4.65
CA ILE A 22 13.69 3.16 -5.00
C ILE A 22 13.21 2.09 -5.99
N ILE A 23 12.03 1.51 -5.76
CA ILE A 23 11.43 0.50 -6.65
C ILE A 23 11.15 1.08 -8.03
N LEU A 24 10.59 2.29 -8.10
CA LEU A 24 10.41 3.00 -9.37
C LEU A 24 11.75 3.22 -10.07
N ALA A 25 12.72 3.81 -9.39
CA ALA A 25 14.04 4.08 -9.97
C ALA A 25 14.72 2.79 -10.45
N ARG A 26 14.65 1.71 -9.67
CA ARG A 26 15.26 0.43 -10.00
C ARG A 26 14.55 -0.29 -11.16
N ALA A 27 13.24 -0.12 -11.31
CA ALA A 27 12.49 -0.74 -12.38
C ALA A 27 12.76 -0.12 -13.77
N PHE A 28 13.16 1.16 -13.81
CA PHE A 28 13.47 1.88 -15.04
C PHE A 28 14.97 2.11 -15.28
N SER A 29 15.84 1.82 -14.30
CA SER A 29 17.30 1.99 -14.42
C SER A 29 18.08 0.85 -13.77
N ASP A 30 19.08 0.37 -14.50
CA ASP A 30 20.09 -0.61 -14.06
C ASP A 30 21.43 0.02 -13.64
N SER A 31 21.49 1.34 -13.47
CA SER A 31 22.73 2.02 -13.03
C SER A 31 23.24 1.52 -11.67
N GLU A 32 24.54 1.64 -11.45
CA GLU A 32 25.17 1.26 -10.19
C GLU A 32 24.53 1.98 -8.98
N ARG A 33 24.12 3.24 -9.16
CA ARG A 33 23.43 4.02 -8.14
C ARG A 33 22.07 3.42 -7.77
N THR A 34 21.22 3.06 -8.74
CA THR A 34 19.91 2.49 -8.45
C THR A 34 20.01 1.09 -7.85
N ARG A 35 21.02 0.30 -8.26
CA ARG A 35 21.36 -0.97 -7.61
C ARG A 35 21.86 -0.78 -6.18
N GLY A 36 22.65 0.27 -5.93
CA GLY A 36 23.09 0.64 -4.59
C GLY A 36 21.92 0.91 -3.64
N PHE A 37 20.95 1.71 -4.06
CA PHE A 37 19.74 1.96 -3.26
C PHE A 37 18.88 0.71 -3.08
N ASP A 38 18.76 -0.14 -4.11
CA ASP A 38 17.99 -1.38 -4.04
C ASP A 38 18.53 -2.36 -2.97
N ARG A 39 19.83 -2.31 -2.64
CA ARG A 39 20.40 -3.11 -1.53
C ARG A 39 19.80 -2.75 -0.17
N LEU A 40 19.35 -1.51 0.02
CA LEU A 40 18.69 -1.05 1.26
C LEU A 40 17.21 -1.45 1.30
N LEU A 41 16.64 -1.78 0.15
CA LEU A 41 15.21 -1.96 -0.03
C LEU A 41 14.60 -3.01 0.91
N PRO A 42 15.19 -4.21 1.12
CA PRO A 42 14.69 -5.19 2.08
C PRO A 42 14.54 -4.63 3.50
N VAL A 43 15.55 -3.90 4.00
CA VAL A 43 15.55 -3.36 5.36
C VAL A 43 14.52 -2.24 5.47
N LEU A 44 14.44 -1.34 4.49
CA LEU A 44 13.47 -0.25 4.46
C LEU A 44 12.03 -0.78 4.43
N LEU A 45 11.77 -1.82 3.65
CA LEU A 45 10.45 -2.45 3.55
C LEU A 45 10.03 -3.08 4.89
N VAL A 46 10.93 -3.85 5.52
CA VAL A 46 10.64 -4.49 6.82
C VAL A 46 10.47 -3.44 7.91
N ALA A 47 11.37 -2.47 8.02
CA ALA A 47 11.29 -1.41 9.02
C ALA A 47 10.03 -0.56 8.83
N GLY A 48 9.68 -0.22 7.58
CA GLY A 48 8.47 0.52 7.26
C GLY A 48 7.20 -0.27 7.57
N LEU A 49 7.17 -1.58 7.32
CA LEU A 49 6.06 -2.45 7.68
C LEU A 49 5.86 -2.56 9.19
N LEU A 50 6.93 -2.81 9.95
CA LEU A 50 6.87 -2.85 11.41
C LEU A 50 6.40 -1.51 11.97
N GLY A 51 6.90 -0.42 11.38
CA GLY A 51 6.44 0.93 11.62
C GLY A 51 4.95 1.13 11.39
N GLY A 52 4.42 0.66 10.26
CA GLY A 52 3.01 0.75 9.92
C GLY A 52 2.11 -0.07 10.83
N VAL A 53 2.54 -1.27 11.22
CA VAL A 53 1.85 -2.07 12.24
C VAL A 53 1.83 -1.32 13.58
N GLY A 54 2.97 -0.79 14.03
CA GLY A 54 3.04 0.00 15.25
C GLY A 54 2.13 1.24 15.20
N THR A 55 2.08 1.91 14.06
CA THR A 55 1.20 3.06 13.81
C THR A 55 -0.27 2.69 13.90
N PHE A 56 -0.65 1.57 13.27
CA PHE A 56 -2.02 1.07 13.29
C PHE A 56 -2.46 0.70 14.71
N LEU A 57 -1.62 -0.05 15.43
CA LEU A 57 -1.89 -0.46 16.81
C LEU A 57 -1.97 0.73 17.76
N THR A 58 -1.03 1.68 17.67
CA THR A 58 -1.08 2.91 18.49
C THR A 58 -2.31 3.74 18.18
N GLY A 59 -2.76 3.79 16.91
CA GLY A 59 -4.04 4.37 16.54
C GLY A 59 -5.22 3.72 17.28
N LEU A 60 -5.30 2.39 17.31
CA LEU A 60 -6.38 1.70 18.03
C LEU A 60 -6.29 1.85 19.56
N LEU A 61 -5.10 2.12 20.10
CA LEU A 61 -4.91 2.36 21.53
C LEU A 61 -5.28 3.78 21.96
N ILE A 62 -5.11 4.77 21.09
CA ILE A 62 -5.38 6.18 21.40
C ILE A 62 -6.86 6.52 21.14
N TRP A 63 -7.45 5.96 20.07
CA TRP A 63 -8.85 6.20 19.70
C TRP A 63 -9.67 4.92 19.90
N PRO A 64 -10.73 4.92 20.71
CA PRO A 64 -11.58 3.75 20.92
C PRO A 64 -12.08 3.18 19.59
N SER A 65 -12.03 1.86 19.42
CA SER A 65 -12.45 1.19 18.18
C SER A 65 -13.85 1.61 17.75
N ASP A 66 -14.77 1.72 18.71
CA ASP A 66 -16.17 2.09 18.48
C ASP A 66 -16.30 3.49 17.88
N ALA A 67 -15.44 4.43 18.31
CA ALA A 67 -15.38 5.78 17.75
C ALA A 67 -14.74 5.77 16.35
N VAL A 68 -13.68 4.97 16.15
CA VAL A 68 -13.02 4.84 14.84
C VAL A 68 -13.95 4.24 13.80
N VAL A 69 -14.80 3.27 14.16
CA VAL A 69 -15.74 2.63 13.21
C VAL A 69 -17.15 3.21 13.24
N ALA A 70 -17.42 4.25 14.04
CA ALA A 70 -18.73 4.89 14.08
C ALA A 70 -19.10 5.54 12.75
N SER A 71 -18.12 6.15 12.08
CA SER A 71 -18.33 6.85 10.81
C SER A 71 -17.92 6.02 9.60
N PRO A 72 -18.56 6.23 8.43
CA PRO A 72 -18.14 5.54 7.22
C PRO A 72 -16.69 5.79 6.81
N MET A 73 -16.23 7.02 7.01
CA MET A 73 -14.88 7.46 6.72
C MET A 73 -13.84 6.78 7.61
N GLY A 74 -14.13 6.62 8.90
CA GLY A 74 -13.26 5.91 9.82
C GLY A 74 -13.14 4.42 9.47
N ARG A 75 -14.25 3.76 9.09
CA ARG A 75 -14.22 2.38 8.56
C ARG A 75 -13.37 2.28 7.29
N ASN A 76 -13.56 3.22 6.35
CA ASN A 76 -12.76 3.27 5.13
C ASN A 76 -11.28 3.42 5.46
N LYS A 77 -10.89 4.36 6.33
CA LYS A 77 -9.49 4.55 6.75
C LYS A 77 -8.88 3.25 7.29
N VAL A 78 -9.60 2.54 8.17
CA VAL A 78 -9.13 1.26 8.73
C VAL A 78 -8.96 0.21 7.63
N LEU A 79 -9.95 0.06 6.74
CA LEU A 79 -9.87 -0.89 5.62
C LEU A 79 -8.69 -0.58 4.70
N PHE A 80 -8.53 0.68 4.28
CA PHE A 80 -7.41 1.12 3.45
C PHE A 80 -6.06 0.90 4.14
N ALA A 81 -5.96 1.13 5.45
CA ALA A 81 -4.74 0.87 6.21
C ALA A 81 -4.37 -0.63 6.17
N ILE A 82 -5.36 -1.51 6.42
CA ILE A 82 -5.16 -2.97 6.38
C ILE A 82 -4.72 -3.41 4.98
N TRP A 83 -5.41 -2.96 3.93
CA TRP A 83 -5.07 -3.29 2.54
C TRP A 83 -3.70 -2.74 2.14
N ALA A 84 -3.35 -1.52 2.57
CA ALA A 84 -2.03 -0.95 2.34
C ALA A 84 -0.94 -1.81 2.99
N MET A 85 -1.14 -2.26 4.24
CA MET A 85 -0.16 -3.10 4.94
C MET A 85 -0.02 -4.48 4.29
N ALA A 86 -1.12 -5.10 3.88
CA ALA A 86 -1.10 -6.36 3.16
C ALA A 86 -0.36 -6.23 1.81
N ALA A 87 -0.62 -5.15 1.05
CA ALA A 87 0.05 -4.89 -0.21
C ALA A 87 1.56 -4.62 -0.02
N TRP A 88 1.95 -3.83 0.98
CA TRP A 88 3.36 -3.62 1.32
C TRP A 88 4.06 -4.90 1.78
N ALA A 89 3.37 -5.77 2.53
CA ALA A 89 3.90 -7.07 2.94
C ALA A 89 4.14 -7.97 1.72
N LEU A 90 3.23 -7.95 0.74
CA LEU A 90 3.42 -8.66 -0.52
C LEU A 90 4.62 -8.11 -1.31
N VAL A 91 4.76 -6.79 -1.41
CA VAL A 91 5.94 -6.14 -2.05
C VAL A 91 7.23 -6.57 -1.37
N ALA A 92 7.27 -6.54 -0.04
CA ALA A 92 8.40 -7.02 0.75
C ALA A 92 8.71 -8.50 0.45
N ALA A 93 7.70 -9.37 0.47
CA ALA A 93 7.88 -10.79 0.18
C ALA A 93 8.41 -11.02 -1.24
N LEU A 94 7.85 -10.34 -2.25
CA LEU A 94 8.30 -10.45 -3.64
C LEU A 94 9.75 -9.99 -3.80
N ARG A 95 10.11 -8.84 -3.23
CA ARG A 95 11.48 -8.32 -3.33
C ARG A 95 12.48 -9.17 -2.56
N ILE A 96 12.16 -9.57 -1.32
CA ILE A 96 13.08 -10.33 -0.45
C ILE A 96 13.30 -11.74 -1.01
N ARG A 97 12.23 -12.43 -1.40
CA ARG A 97 12.34 -13.81 -1.92
C ARG A 97 12.81 -13.85 -3.36
N GLY A 98 12.40 -12.87 -4.17
CA GLY A 98 12.78 -12.78 -5.59
C GLY A 98 14.22 -12.31 -5.82
N GLY A 99 14.83 -11.62 -4.84
CA GLY A 99 16.20 -11.13 -4.97
C GLY A 99 16.37 -10.23 -6.20
N GLU A 100 17.51 -10.36 -6.87
CA GLU A 100 17.81 -9.61 -8.10
C GLU A 100 16.95 -10.06 -9.30
N GLN A 101 16.40 -11.28 -9.26
CA GLN A 101 15.62 -11.82 -10.37
C GLN A 101 14.31 -11.09 -10.61
N VAL A 102 13.80 -10.38 -9.58
CA VAL A 102 12.58 -9.58 -9.70
C VAL A 102 12.74 -8.45 -10.72
N TRP A 103 13.97 -7.99 -10.98
CA TRP A 103 14.23 -6.88 -11.90
C TRP A 103 14.33 -7.32 -13.37
N GLN A 104 14.33 -8.63 -13.64
CA GLN A 104 14.59 -9.18 -14.98
C GLN A 104 13.32 -9.22 -15.85
N GLY A 105 13.36 -8.50 -16.98
CA GLY A 105 12.29 -8.52 -17.98
C GLY A 105 10.91 -8.15 -17.43
N SER A 106 9.91 -8.97 -17.72
CA SER A 106 8.52 -8.77 -17.26
C SER A 106 8.31 -9.08 -15.77
N ARG A 107 9.28 -9.72 -15.09
CA ARG A 107 9.17 -10.09 -13.66
C ARG A 107 9.10 -8.88 -12.72
N ARG A 108 9.51 -7.69 -13.19
CA ARG A 108 9.43 -6.45 -12.43
C ARG A 108 8.02 -5.84 -12.40
N LEU A 109 7.18 -6.22 -13.37
CA LEU A 109 5.84 -5.62 -13.53
C LEU A 109 4.91 -5.92 -12.34
N PRO A 110 4.84 -7.17 -11.82
CA PRO A 110 4.05 -7.44 -10.61
C PRO A 110 4.54 -6.63 -9.40
N LEU A 111 5.85 -6.56 -9.18
CA LEU A 111 6.41 -5.78 -8.07
C LEU A 111 6.03 -4.30 -8.19
N LEU A 112 6.22 -3.71 -9.37
CA LEU A 112 5.82 -2.34 -9.68
C LEU A 112 4.33 -2.10 -9.43
N PHE A 113 3.47 -2.98 -9.96
CA PHE A 113 2.03 -2.88 -9.81
C PHE A 113 1.62 -2.87 -8.33
N PHE A 114 2.07 -3.87 -7.56
CA PHE A 114 1.73 -3.94 -6.13
C PHE A 114 2.32 -2.78 -5.34
N THR A 115 3.47 -2.24 -5.73
CA THR A 115 4.07 -1.08 -5.07
C THR A 115 3.27 0.19 -5.34
N LEU A 116 2.80 0.40 -6.57
CA LEU A 116 1.90 1.51 -6.92
C LEU A 116 0.59 1.43 -6.14
N VAL A 117 -0.02 0.25 -6.09
CA VAL A 117 -1.24 0.00 -5.32
C VAL A 117 -0.99 0.26 -3.83
N ALA A 118 0.08 -0.28 -3.25
CA ALA A 118 0.40 -0.12 -1.84
C ALA A 118 0.65 1.35 -1.47
N ALA A 119 1.40 2.10 -2.29
CA ALA A 119 1.66 3.52 -2.09
C ALA A 119 0.37 4.35 -2.20
N PHE A 120 -0.49 4.05 -3.18
CA PHE A 120 -1.78 4.70 -3.33
C PHE A 120 -2.68 4.48 -2.12
N LEU A 121 -2.88 3.23 -1.68
CA LEU A 121 -3.70 2.89 -0.51
C LEU A 121 -3.17 3.58 0.76
N LEU A 122 -1.85 3.67 0.90
CA LEU A 122 -1.22 4.36 2.02
C LEU A 122 -1.49 5.88 1.96
N ALA A 123 -1.35 6.51 0.79
CA ALA A 123 -1.65 7.93 0.60
C ALA A 123 -3.13 8.26 0.92
N VAL A 124 -4.05 7.40 0.49
CA VAL A 124 -5.48 7.52 0.83
C VAL A 124 -5.69 7.41 2.34
N THR A 125 -5.07 6.42 2.99
CA THR A 125 -5.15 6.23 4.45
C THR A 125 -4.68 7.46 5.22
N GLY A 126 -3.59 8.08 4.77
CA GLY A 126 -3.05 9.33 5.33
C GLY A 126 -4.03 10.48 5.17
N THR A 127 -4.56 10.67 3.96
CA THR A 127 -5.55 11.72 3.65
C THR A 127 -6.81 11.60 4.51
N LEU A 128 -7.37 10.40 4.64
CA LEU A 128 -8.54 10.16 5.49
C LEU A 128 -8.24 10.45 6.97
N GLY A 129 -6.99 10.24 7.40
CA GLY A 129 -6.54 10.64 8.74
C GLY A 129 -6.55 12.15 8.95
N GLY A 130 -5.98 12.90 8.01
CA GLY A 130 -6.01 14.36 8.04
C GLY A 130 -7.44 14.89 8.10
N TYR A 131 -8.33 14.33 7.27
CA TYR A 131 -9.74 14.70 7.26
C TYR A 131 -10.41 14.47 8.62
N LEU A 132 -10.24 13.28 9.23
CA LEU A 132 -10.81 12.97 10.55
C LEU A 132 -10.29 13.88 11.68
N LEU A 133 -9.11 14.48 11.49
CA LEU A 133 -8.52 15.43 12.44
C LEU A 133 -8.86 16.89 12.10
N GLY A 134 -9.80 17.14 11.18
CA GLY A 134 -10.26 18.48 10.81
C GLY A 134 -9.37 19.19 9.77
N SER A 135 -8.48 18.46 9.10
CA SER A 135 -7.63 18.96 8.02
C SER A 135 -7.94 18.22 6.71
N PRO A 136 -9.11 18.48 6.08
CA PRO A 136 -9.47 17.88 4.81
C PRO A 136 -8.48 18.30 3.72
N SER A 137 -8.12 17.40 2.82
CA SER A 137 -7.28 17.72 1.65
C SER A 137 -8.07 17.63 0.35
N ASP A 138 -7.64 18.40 -0.65
CA ASP A 138 -8.20 18.39 -2.00
C ASP A 138 -8.06 17.02 -2.69
N PHE A 139 -7.19 16.15 -2.19
CA PHE A 139 -7.09 14.77 -2.66
C PHE A 139 -8.41 14.01 -2.52
N SER A 140 -9.24 14.36 -1.51
CA SER A 140 -10.58 13.80 -1.36
C SER A 140 -11.53 14.16 -2.51
N LEU A 141 -11.38 15.36 -3.11
CA LEU A 141 -12.11 15.76 -4.31
C LEU A 141 -11.66 14.94 -5.52
N GLY A 142 -10.35 14.66 -5.62
CA GLY A 142 -9.79 13.78 -6.65
C GLY A 142 -10.34 12.35 -6.55
N LEU A 143 -10.40 11.79 -5.34
CA LEU A 143 -11.02 10.47 -5.09
C LEU A 143 -12.49 10.46 -5.49
N LYS A 144 -13.25 11.50 -5.12
CA LYS A 144 -14.66 11.64 -5.50
C LYS A 144 -14.84 11.71 -7.01
N ALA A 145 -13.98 12.44 -7.72
CA ALA A 145 -13.99 12.52 -9.18
C ALA A 145 -13.68 11.16 -9.85
N ALA A 146 -12.83 10.34 -9.23
CA ALA A 146 -12.58 8.95 -9.66
C ALA A 146 -13.72 7.98 -9.29
N GLY A 147 -14.80 8.48 -8.69
CA GLY A 147 -15.95 7.70 -8.26
C GLY A 147 -15.76 7.01 -6.91
N TRP A 148 -14.77 7.37 -6.10
CA TRP A 148 -14.61 6.87 -4.73
C TRP A 148 -15.20 7.86 -3.74
N ASP A 149 -16.40 7.56 -3.24
CA ASP A 149 -17.05 8.32 -2.19
C ASP A 149 -16.57 7.87 -0.80
N VAL A 150 -15.68 8.67 -0.20
CA VAL A 150 -15.12 8.41 1.13
C VAL A 150 -16.13 8.54 2.26
N TYR A 151 -17.30 9.15 2.01
CA TYR A 151 -18.40 9.30 2.98
C TYR A 151 -19.32 8.08 3.05
N HIS A 152 -19.14 7.09 2.16
CA HIS A 152 -19.87 5.83 2.18
C HIS A 152 -18.90 4.65 2.34
N THR A 153 -19.16 3.75 3.29
CA THR A 153 -18.33 2.54 3.47
C THR A 153 -18.73 1.49 2.45
N PHE A 154 -17.75 0.77 1.90
CA PHE A 154 -17.93 -0.26 0.88
C PHE A 154 -18.43 0.26 -0.47
N TYR A 155 -18.39 1.58 -0.68
CA TYR A 155 -18.63 2.14 -1.99
C TYR A 155 -17.35 2.04 -2.84
N ALA A 156 -17.31 1.02 -3.70
CA ALA A 156 -16.35 0.93 -4.78
C ALA A 156 -17.05 1.30 -6.09
N PRO A 157 -16.52 2.23 -6.89
CA PRO A 157 -17.10 2.50 -8.20
C PRO A 157 -17.07 1.23 -9.06
N THR A 158 -18.08 1.06 -9.91
CA THR A 158 -18.31 -0.18 -10.67
C THR A 158 -17.10 -0.60 -11.51
N TRP A 159 -16.31 0.36 -12.00
CA TRP A 159 -15.07 0.08 -12.73
C TRP A 159 -14.02 -0.62 -11.86
N ALA A 160 -13.90 -0.27 -10.58
CA ALA A 160 -12.92 -0.85 -9.66
C ALA A 160 -13.28 -2.31 -9.35
N LEU A 161 -14.58 -2.61 -9.22
CA LEU A 161 -15.08 -3.98 -9.12
C LEU A 161 -14.75 -4.78 -10.38
N GLY A 162 -14.97 -4.20 -11.57
CA GLY A 162 -14.61 -4.81 -12.84
C GLY A 162 -13.12 -5.14 -12.96
N VAL A 163 -12.25 -4.21 -12.55
CA VAL A 163 -10.79 -4.43 -12.49
C VAL A 163 -10.44 -5.55 -11.50
N GLY A 164 -11.07 -5.58 -10.33
CA GLY A 164 -10.86 -6.63 -9.33
C GLY A 164 -11.22 -8.02 -9.85
N VAL A 165 -12.37 -8.16 -10.51
CA VAL A 165 -12.80 -9.42 -11.16
C VAL A 165 -11.83 -9.82 -12.27
N ALA A 166 -11.43 -8.87 -13.13
CA ALA A 166 -10.48 -9.15 -14.20
C ALA A 166 -9.12 -9.63 -13.65
N ALA A 167 -8.61 -8.97 -12.61
CA ALA A 167 -7.37 -9.38 -11.95
C ALA A 167 -7.48 -10.78 -11.32
N ALA A 168 -8.60 -11.09 -10.64
CA ALA A 168 -8.85 -12.41 -10.08
C ALA A 168 -8.86 -13.50 -11.15
N LEU A 169 -9.51 -13.24 -12.30
CA LEU A 169 -9.54 -14.16 -13.43
C LEU A 169 -8.14 -14.37 -14.02
N VAL A 170 -7.37 -13.31 -14.23
CA VAL A 170 -5.99 -13.41 -14.73
C VAL A 170 -5.13 -14.25 -13.79
N ILE A 171 -5.20 -14.00 -12.48
CA ILE A 171 -4.45 -14.77 -11.48
C ILE A 171 -4.86 -16.24 -11.51
N ALA A 172 -6.16 -16.54 -11.56
CA ALA A 172 -6.67 -17.92 -11.63
C ALA A 172 -6.18 -18.64 -12.90
N VAL A 173 -6.27 -18.00 -14.07
CA VAL A 173 -5.79 -18.54 -15.34
C VAL A 173 -4.29 -18.80 -15.31
N LEU A 174 -3.49 -17.83 -14.86
CA LEU A 174 -2.05 -17.99 -14.73
C LEU A 174 -1.67 -19.11 -13.75
N GLY A 175 -2.41 -19.25 -12.65
CA GLY A 175 -2.25 -20.35 -11.69
C GLY A 175 -2.49 -21.72 -12.32
N VAL A 176 -3.58 -21.86 -13.08
CA VAL A 176 -3.92 -23.12 -13.78
C VAL A 176 -2.88 -23.45 -14.86
N LEU A 177 -2.48 -22.46 -15.67
CA LEU A 177 -1.48 -22.66 -16.72
C LEU A 177 -0.11 -23.03 -16.13
N GLY A 178 0.30 -22.37 -15.04
CA GLY A 178 1.55 -22.68 -14.34
C GLY A 178 1.54 -24.05 -13.66
N ALA A 179 0.38 -24.52 -13.18
CA ALA A 179 0.25 -25.87 -12.62
C ALA A 179 0.40 -26.96 -13.69
N ARG A 180 -0.14 -26.73 -14.90
CA ARG A 180 -0.03 -27.66 -16.03
C ARG A 180 1.37 -27.78 -16.62
N GLN A 181 2.20 -26.75 -16.50
CA GLN A 181 3.60 -26.78 -16.97
C GLN A 181 4.54 -27.59 -16.07
N LYS A 182 4.12 -27.90 -14.84
CA LYS A 182 4.90 -28.71 -13.87
C LYS A 182 4.51 -30.18 -13.86
N SER A 183 3.43 -30.57 -14.56
CA SER A 183 3.02 -31.95 -14.79
C SER A 183 3.53 -32.44 -16.14
#